data_AF-A0A920HM00-F1
#
_entry.id   AF-A0A920HM00-F1
#
_cell.length_a   1.000
_cell.length_b   1.000
_cell.length_c   1.000
_cell.angle_alpha   90.00
_cell.angle_beta   90.00
_cell.angle_gamma   90.00
#
_symmetry.space_group_name_H-M   'P 1'
#
loop_
_entity.id
_entity.type
_entity.pdbx_description
1 polymer ?
#
loop_
_entity_poly.entity_id
_entity_poly.type
_entity_poly.pdbx_seq_one_letter_code
_entity_poly.pdbx_strand_id
1 'polypeptide(L)' 'MFSLTQFFKRSKSSDMNKFLIVGLGNIGIDYVMTRHNIGFEILDQISENYEVKFESRKVWRYN' A
#
# COMPACT_ATOMS: atom_id res chain seq x y z
N MET A 1 9.77 -39.92 -19.55
CA MET A 1 10.23 -38.85 -20.46
C MET A 1 9.88 -37.53 -19.79
N PHE A 2 10.83 -36.93 -19.05
CA PHE A 2 10.57 -35.66 -18.35
C PHE A 2 10.43 -34.55 -19.40
N SER A 3 9.27 -33.88 -19.41
CA SER A 3 8.98 -32.83 -20.40
C SER A 3 9.95 -31.67 -20.24
N LEU A 4 10.81 -31.47 -21.24
CA LEU A 4 11.78 -30.36 -21.33
C LEU A 4 11.13 -28.96 -21.24
N THR A 5 9.80 -28.87 -21.41
CA THR A 5 9.04 -27.63 -21.23
C THR A 5 9.10 -27.09 -19.80
N GLN A 6 9.35 -27.95 -18.79
CA GLN A 6 9.37 -27.51 -17.38
C GLN A 6 10.62 -26.67 -17.03
N PHE A 7 11.67 -26.72 -17.85
CA PHE A 7 12.95 -26.05 -17.58
C PHE A 7 13.05 -24.61 -18.12
N PHE A 8 12.19 -24.23 -19.08
CA PHE A 8 12.12 -22.86 -19.59
C PHE A 8 11.00 -22.06 -18.91
N LYS A 9 10.95 -22.07 -17.57
CA LYS A 9 10.12 -21.12 -16.84
C LYS A 9 10.83 -19.75 -16.90
N ARG A 10 10.51 -18.97 -17.94
CA ARG A 10 11.03 -17.60 -18.13
C ARG A 10 10.83 -16.83 -16.82
N SER A 11 11.93 -16.36 -16.22
CA SER A 11 11.88 -15.44 -15.08
C SER A 11 11.00 -14.26 -15.50
N LYS A 12 9.84 -14.11 -14.85
CA LYS A 12 8.97 -12.96 -15.07
C LYS A 12 9.78 -11.75 -14.63
N SER A 13 10.19 -10.91 -15.58
CA SER A 13 10.84 -9.62 -15.30
C SER A 13 10.07 -8.95 -14.18
N SER A 14 10.72 -8.68 -13.05
CA SER A 14 10.11 -8.05 -11.89
C SER A 14 9.30 -6.84 -12.36
N ASP A 15 7.98 -6.87 -12.15
CA ASP A 15 7.09 -5.78 -12.54
C ASP A 15 7.56 -4.49 -11.82
N MET A 16 8.34 -3.65 -12.52
CA MET A 16 8.96 -2.41 -12.00
C MET A 16 7.95 -1.28 -11.72
N ASN A 17 6.64 -1.59 -11.72
CA ASN A 17 5.54 -0.64 -11.57
C ASN A 17 4.79 -0.83 -10.24
N LYS A 18 5.49 -1.26 -9.18
CA LYS A 18 4.91 -1.34 -7.84
C LYS A 18 5.39 -0.16 -7.02
N PHE A 19 4.44 0.66 -6.59
CA PHE A 19 4.69 1.79 -5.72
C PHE A 19 4.09 1.52 -4.35
N LEU A 20 4.78 1.96 -3.30
CA LEU A 20 4.23 2.03 -1.94
C LEU A 20 4.11 3.50 -1.57
N ILE A 21 2.88 3.96 -1.39
CA ILE A 21 2.57 5.30 -0.93
C ILE A 21 2.18 5.19 0.54
N VAL A 22 2.81 6.00 1.40
CA VAL A 22 2.58 6.00 2.86
C VAL A 22 2.31 7.43 3.31
N GLY A 23 1.21 7.62 4.03
CA GLY A 23 0.89 8.85 4.74
C GLY A 23 1.22 8.69 6.21
N LEU A 24 2.12 9.53 6.72
CA LEU A 24 2.47 9.58 8.14
C LEU A 24 1.58 10.58 8.87
N GLY A 25 1.24 10.28 10.12
CA GLY A 25 0.40 11.11 10.97
C GLY A 25 0.08 10.43 12.30
N ASN A 26 -0.57 11.17 13.19
CA ASN A 26 -1.06 10.67 14.48
C ASN A 26 -2.58 10.44 14.43
N ILE A 27 -3.05 9.41 15.13
CA ILE A 27 -4.49 9.11 15.27
C ILE A 27 -5.14 9.96 16.37
N GLY A 28 -6.39 10.37 16.17
CA GLY A 28 -7.19 11.10 17.16
C GLY A 28 -7.60 12.49 16.68
N ILE A 29 -8.71 13.00 17.26
CA ILE A 29 -9.32 14.28 16.87
C ILE A 29 -8.38 15.48 17.10
N ASP A 30 -7.53 15.40 18.12
CA ASP A 30 -6.59 16.48 18.48
C ASP A 30 -5.50 16.72 17.42
N TYR A 31 -5.30 15.76 16.51
CA TYR A 31 -4.27 15.84 15.46
C TYR A 31 -4.83 16.22 14.09
N VAL A 32 -6.15 16.41 13.99
CA VAL A 32 -6.83 16.82 12.75
C VAL A 32 -6.35 18.22 12.34
N MET A 33 -6.05 18.39 11.05
CA MET A 33 -5.56 19.64 10.45
C MET A 33 -4.23 20.16 11.04
N THR A 34 -3.43 19.29 11.66
CA THR A 34 -2.06 19.64 12.07
C THR A 34 -1.08 19.39 10.93
N ARG A 35 -0.01 20.19 10.83
CA ARG A 35 1.05 19.99 9.82
C ARG A 35 1.66 18.57 9.84
N HIS A 36 1.62 17.90 10.99
CA HIS A 36 2.12 16.54 11.15
C HIS A 36 1.22 15.49 10.47
N ASN A 37 -0.04 15.81 10.23
CA ASN A 37 -1.04 14.92 9.64
C ASN A 37 -1.31 15.19 8.15
N ILE A 38 -0.53 16.06 7.49
CA ILE A 38 -0.67 16.34 6.05
C ILE A 38 -0.59 15.06 5.20
N GLY A 39 0.15 14.05 5.67
CA GLY A 39 0.22 12.74 5.02
C GLY A 39 -1.13 12.02 4.95
N PHE A 40 -1.98 12.16 5.97
CA PHE A 40 -3.34 11.61 5.96
C PHE A 40 -4.24 12.38 5.00
N GLU A 41 -4.19 13.72 5.02
CA GLU A 41 -4.99 14.56 4.11
C GLU A 41 -4.69 14.29 2.63
N ILE A 42 -3.41 14.11 2.28
CA ILE A 42 -3.01 13.75 0.90
C ILE A 42 -3.55 12.38 0.52
N LEU A 43 -3.48 11.40 1.42
CA LEU A 43 -4.01 10.06 1.16
C LEU A 43 -5.52 10.06 0.97
N ASP A 44 -6.26 10.84 1.76
CA ASP A 44 -7.71 10.99 1.62
C ASP A 44 -8.05 11.57 0.25
N GLN A 45 -7.38 12.65 -0.16
CA GLN A 45 -7.59 13.27 -1.49
C GLN A 45 -7.21 12.34 -2.65
N ILE A 46 -6.15 11.56 -2.53
CA ILE A 46 -5.80 10.55 -3.53
C ILE A 46 -6.89 9.48 -3.60
N SER A 47 -7.37 9.01 -2.44
CA SER A 47 -8.40 7.97 -2.40
C SER A 47 -9.72 8.41 -3.06
N GLU A 48 -10.11 9.67 -2.84
CA GLU A 48 -11.28 10.29 -3.48
C GLU A 48 -11.10 10.37 -5.00
N ASN A 49 -9.95 10.89 -5.46
CA ASN A 49 -9.68 11.08 -6.89
C ASN A 49 -9.60 9.78 -7.70
N TYR A 50 -9.17 8.68 -7.07
CA TYR A 50 -9.01 7.39 -7.72
C TYR A 50 -10.09 6.36 -7.32
N GLU A 51 -11.12 6.79 -6.58
CA GLU A 51 -12.21 5.93 -6.08
C GLU A 51 -11.72 4.68 -5.32
N VAL A 52 -10.62 4.81 -4.57
CA VAL A 52 -10.03 3.74 -3.76
C VAL A 52 -10.58 3.79 -2.34
N LYS A 53 -10.87 2.63 -1.74
CA LYS A 53 -11.30 2.54 -0.34
C LYS A 53 -10.19 1.98 0.54
N PHE A 54 -9.96 2.63 1.68
CA PHE A 54 -9.08 2.08 2.71
C PHE A 54 -9.77 0.94 3.46
N GLU A 55 -9.00 -0.11 3.75
CA GLU A 55 -9.41 -1.20 4.62
C GLU A 55 -8.62 -1.16 5.92
N SER A 56 -9.31 -1.17 7.05
CA SER A 56 -8.63 -1.31 8.35
C SER A 56 -8.16 -2.76 8.51
N ARG A 57 -6.84 -2.98 8.50
CA ARG A 57 -6.23 -4.27 8.83
C ARG A 57 -5.34 -4.14 10.06
N LYS A 58 -5.69 -4.85 11.12
CA LYS A 58 -4.79 -5.07 12.25
C LYS A 58 -3.85 -6.22 11.91
N VAL A 59 -2.67 -5.89 11.40
CA VAL A 59 -1.65 -6.87 10.98
C VAL A 59 -0.74 -7.35 12.11
N TRP A 60 -0.74 -6.67 13.27
CA TRP A 60 0.09 -7.03 14.42
C TRP A 60 -0.75 -7.32 15.67
N ARG A 61 -0.48 -8.48 16.29
CA ARG A 61 -0.96 -8.86 17.62
C ARG A 61 0.18 -9.52 18.38
N TYR A 62 0.47 -9.05 19.60
CA TYR A 62 1.35 -9.77 20.52
C TYR A 62 0.68 -11.09 20.94
N ASN A 63 1.43 -12.18 20.92
CA ASN A 63 1.03 -13.49 21.44
C ASN A 63 1.06 -13.49 22.97
#